data_AF-A0A9D1F7D8-F1
#
_entry.id   AF-A0A9D1F7D8-F1
#
_cell.length_a   1.000
_cell.length_b   1.000
_cell.length_c   1.000
_cell.angle_alpha   90.00
_cell.angle_beta   90.00
_cell.angle_gamma   90.00
#
_symmetry.space_group_name_H-M   'P 1'
#
loop_
_entity.id
_entity.type
_entity.pdbx_description
1 polymer ?
#
loop_
_entity_poly.entity_id
_entity_poly.type
_entity_poly.pdbx_seq_one_letter_code
_entity_poly.pdbx_strand_id
1 'polypeptide(L)'
;MGVAESWELSSLYSALRGAVVGDGDPAYLRKIGISTSYEEGLTTITLDENKLRQALETDLDGVRDAFTKTGESGNGLMASIQEVTDRYAATTGATKGILIEKAGSKYSAASALNNTMQDKLEDLDEQIARWQDKMSNKVDYYTNKFTQLEVLINQMNAQSSALAGLTGGY
;
A
#
# COMPACT_ATOMS: atom_id res chain seq x y z
N MET A 1 -7.89 -1.87 -3.73
CA MET A 1 -6.94 -1.04 -2.96
C MET A 1 -5.55 -1.68 -2.88
N GLY A 2 -5.43 -2.93 -2.42
CA GLY A 2 -4.12 -3.60 -2.23
C GLY A 2 -3.25 -3.77 -3.48
N VAL A 3 -3.84 -3.75 -4.68
CA VAL A 3 -3.10 -3.92 -5.95
C VAL A 3 -2.23 -2.71 -6.30
N ALA A 4 -2.66 -1.50 -5.93
CA ALA A 4 -1.89 -0.28 -6.21
C ALA A 4 -0.75 -0.08 -5.19
N GLU A 5 -0.87 -0.60 -3.97
CA GLU A 5 0.19 -0.60 -2.97
C GLU A 5 1.22 -1.69 -3.27
N SER A 6 0.76 -2.89 -3.66
CA SER A 6 1.66 -3.96 -4.11
C SER A 6 2.46 -3.55 -5.34
N TRP A 7 1.89 -2.72 -6.22
CA TRP A 7 2.59 -2.28 -7.43
C TRP A 7 3.74 -1.31 -7.14
N GLU A 8 3.60 -0.34 -6.22
CA GLU A 8 4.71 0.58 -5.86
C GLU A 8 5.83 -0.13 -5.10
N LEU A 9 5.48 -1.05 -4.20
CA LEU A 9 6.51 -1.84 -3.51
C LEU A 9 7.21 -2.80 -4.48
N SER A 10 6.45 -3.38 -5.43
CA SER A 10 7.01 -4.21 -6.48
C SER A 10 7.90 -3.40 -7.43
N SER A 11 7.52 -2.17 -7.77
CA SER A 11 8.33 -1.28 -8.62
C SER A 11 9.57 -0.77 -7.88
N LEU A 12 9.48 -0.46 -6.58
CA LEU A 12 10.65 -0.17 -5.75
C LEU A 12 11.59 -1.36 -5.70
N TYR A 13 11.08 -2.56 -5.43
CA TYR A 13 11.89 -3.78 -5.43
C TYR A 13 12.56 -4.02 -6.78
N SER A 14 11.82 -3.87 -7.88
CA SER A 14 12.37 -3.99 -9.23
C SER A 14 13.43 -2.93 -9.53
N ALA A 15 13.22 -1.69 -9.06
CA ALA A 15 14.17 -0.59 -9.24
C ALA A 15 15.45 -0.81 -8.42
N LEU A 16 15.34 -1.25 -7.16
CA LEU A 16 16.48 -1.62 -6.32
C LEU A 16 17.26 -2.80 -6.91
N ARG A 17 16.55 -3.84 -7.36
CA ARG A 17 17.17 -4.95 -8.10
C ARG A 17 17.87 -4.45 -9.36
N GLY A 18 17.25 -3.54 -10.10
CA GLY A 18 17.83 -2.87 -11.26
C GLY A 18 19.10 -2.10 -10.93
N ALA A 19 19.14 -1.37 -9.82
CA ALA A 19 20.31 -0.62 -9.35
C ALA A 19 21.47 -1.51 -8.90
N VAL A 20 21.18 -2.70 -8.38
CA VAL A 20 22.19 -3.67 -7.90
C VAL A 20 22.70 -4.59 -9.02
N VAL A 21 21.81 -4.99 -9.94
CA VAL A 21 22.10 -5.98 -10.99
C VAL A 21 22.37 -5.33 -12.35
N GLY A 22 21.91 -4.10 -12.57
CA GLY A 22 22.04 -3.35 -13.82
C GLY A 22 22.88 -2.08 -13.70
N ASP A 23 23.20 -1.51 -14.88
CA ASP A 23 23.92 -0.27 -15.23
C ASP A 23 25.27 0.06 -14.58
N GLY A 24 25.56 -0.40 -13.36
CA GLY A 24 26.93 -0.47 -12.84
C GLY A 24 27.66 -1.67 -13.46
N ASP A 25 29.00 -1.64 -13.54
CA ASP A 25 29.80 -2.75 -14.07
C ASP A 25 29.63 -4.02 -13.20
N PRO A 26 28.69 -4.93 -13.52
CA PRO A 26 28.35 -6.05 -12.65
C PRO A 26 29.46 -7.09 -12.68
N ALA A 27 30.30 -7.05 -13.72
CA ALA A 27 31.47 -7.90 -13.84
C ALA A 27 32.56 -7.43 -12.88
N TYR A 28 32.76 -6.13 -12.74
CA TYR A 28 33.70 -5.59 -11.75
C TYR A 28 33.24 -5.88 -10.32
N LEU A 29 31.95 -5.69 -10.00
CA LEU A 29 31.42 -6.03 -8.66
C LEU A 29 31.64 -7.51 -8.30
N ARG A 30 31.41 -8.43 -9.24
CA ARG A 30 31.72 -9.86 -9.04
C ARG A 30 33.21 -10.13 -8.88
N LYS A 31 34.05 -9.42 -9.63
CA LYS A 31 35.52 -9.52 -9.55
C LYS A 31 36.05 -9.11 -8.17
N ILE A 32 35.46 -8.09 -7.56
CA ILE A 32 35.81 -7.63 -6.21
C ILE A 32 35.11 -8.42 -5.09
N GLY A 33 34.41 -9.51 -5.42
CA GLY A 33 33.82 -10.41 -4.44
C GLY A 33 32.36 -10.12 -4.07
N ILE A 34 31.67 -9.25 -4.79
CA ILE A 34 30.24 -8.96 -4.56
C ILE A 34 29.42 -9.68 -5.62
N SER A 35 28.69 -10.71 -5.21
CA SER A 35 27.83 -11.49 -6.11
C SER A 35 26.36 -11.38 -5.71
N THR A 36 25.49 -11.57 -6.70
CA THR A 36 24.04 -11.60 -6.50
C THR A 36 23.51 -12.97 -6.90
N SER A 37 22.72 -13.61 -6.04
CA SER A 37 21.91 -14.78 -6.39
C SER A 37 20.44 -14.40 -6.40
N TYR A 38 19.65 -15.10 -7.22
CA TYR A 38 18.20 -14.94 -7.25
C TYR A 38 17.57 -16.29 -6.95
N GLU A 39 16.79 -16.35 -5.87
CA GLU A 39 16.13 -17.57 -5.40
C GLU A 39 14.75 -17.20 -4.84
N GLU A 40 13.71 -17.93 -5.26
CA GLU A 40 12.31 -17.76 -4.80
C GLU A 40 11.78 -16.31 -4.79
N GLY A 41 12.17 -15.49 -5.77
CA GLY A 41 11.71 -14.10 -5.84
C GLY A 41 12.58 -13.10 -5.07
N LEU A 42 13.56 -13.58 -4.30
CA LEU A 42 14.49 -12.77 -3.53
C LEU A 42 15.86 -12.69 -4.22
N THR A 43 16.35 -11.48 -4.41
CA THR A 43 17.75 -11.25 -4.83
C THR A 43 18.60 -11.08 -3.58
N THR A 44 19.55 -11.98 -3.36
CA THR A 44 20.47 -11.94 -2.22
C THR A 44 21.85 -11.48 -2.69
N ILE A 45 22.49 -10.62 -1.91
CA ILE A 45 23.86 -10.17 -2.13
C ILE A 45 24.78 -10.97 -1.21
N THR A 46 25.85 -11.54 -1.77
CA THR A 46 26.87 -12.27 -1.03
C THR A 46 28.23 -11.61 -1.22
N LEU A 47 29.03 -11.59 -0.16
CA LEU A 47 30.34 -10.96 -0.11
C LEU A 47 31.44 -11.99 0.15
N ASP A 48 32.42 -12.05 -0.74
CA ASP A 48 33.69 -12.73 -0.58
C ASP A 48 34.74 -11.73 -0.07
N GLU A 49 34.95 -11.71 1.24
CA GLU A 49 35.86 -10.76 1.90
C GLU A 49 37.31 -10.86 1.40
N ASN A 50 37.77 -12.05 1.03
CA ASN A 50 39.14 -12.24 0.60
C ASN A 50 39.39 -11.55 -0.74
N LYS A 51 38.45 -11.71 -1.68
CA LYS A 51 38.51 -11.00 -2.98
C LYS A 51 38.35 -9.50 -2.81
N LEU A 52 37.47 -9.05 -1.90
CA LEU A 52 37.31 -7.62 -1.66
C LEU A 52 38.59 -7.01 -1.08
N ARG A 53 39.23 -7.65 -0.10
CA ARG A 53 40.52 -7.21 0.45
C ARG A 53 41.59 -7.16 -0.62
N GLN A 54 41.70 -8.21 -1.44
CA GLN A 54 42.66 -8.24 -2.55
C GLN A 54 42.39 -7.12 -3.57
N ALA A 55 41.12 -6.85 -3.89
CA ALA A 55 40.74 -5.76 -4.79
C ALA A 55 41.10 -4.39 -4.21
N LEU A 56 40.87 -4.16 -2.92
CA LEU A 56 41.26 -2.92 -2.23
C LEU A 56 42.78 -2.70 -2.21
N GLU A 57 43.56 -3.78 -2.11
CA GLU A 57 45.02 -3.73 -2.15
C GLU A 57 45.57 -3.51 -3.57
N THR A 58 44.89 -4.02 -4.59
CA THR A 58 45.38 -4.01 -5.98
C THR A 58 44.82 -2.88 -6.83
N ASP A 59 43.59 -2.44 -6.58
CA ASP A 59 42.85 -1.46 -7.39
C ASP A 59 41.83 -0.68 -6.56
N LEU A 60 42.34 0.18 -5.66
CA LEU A 60 41.50 1.00 -4.78
C LEU A 60 40.61 1.98 -5.56
N ASP A 61 41.14 2.62 -6.61
CA ASP A 61 40.39 3.58 -7.40
C ASP A 61 39.25 2.91 -8.18
N GLY A 62 39.47 1.72 -8.75
CA GLY A 62 38.42 0.96 -9.41
C GLY A 62 37.30 0.54 -8.45
N VAL A 63 37.63 0.14 -7.21
CA VAL A 63 36.61 -0.11 -6.17
C VAL A 63 35.85 1.17 -5.84
N ARG A 64 36.54 2.30 -5.64
CA ARG A 64 35.89 3.58 -5.34
C ARG A 64 34.91 3.97 -6.45
N ASP A 65 35.34 3.86 -7.70
CA ASP A 65 34.53 4.25 -8.85
C ASP A 65 33.34 3.28 -9.02
N ALA A 66 33.52 1.97 -8.83
CA ALA A 66 32.44 1.00 -8.89
C ALA A 66 31.29 1.28 -7.91
N PHE A 67 31.60 1.90 -6.76
CA PHE A 67 30.60 2.26 -5.75
C PHE A 67 30.05 3.68 -5.90
N THR A 68 30.91 4.66 -6.21
CA THR A 68 30.60 6.08 -6.01
C THR A 68 30.56 6.90 -7.29
N LYS A 69 30.99 6.34 -8.42
CA LYS A 69 30.98 7.05 -9.70
C LYS A 69 29.58 7.57 -9.99
N THR A 70 29.51 8.82 -10.44
CA THR A 70 28.31 9.45 -10.94
C THR A 70 28.63 10.04 -12.31
N GLY A 71 27.75 9.87 -13.29
CA GLY A 71 27.98 10.44 -14.63
C GLY A 71 27.15 9.80 -15.73
N GLU A 72 27.23 10.38 -16.93
CA GLU A 72 26.43 9.96 -18.10
C GLU A 72 26.69 8.52 -18.56
N SER A 73 27.86 7.96 -18.23
CA SER A 73 28.24 6.59 -18.60
C SER A 73 27.80 5.53 -17.58
N GLY A 74 26.91 5.88 -16.65
CA GLY A 74 26.40 4.99 -15.62
C GLY A 74 26.86 5.36 -14.21
N ASN A 75 25.96 5.12 -13.26
CA ASN A 75 26.17 5.33 -11.83
C ASN A 75 26.79 4.09 -11.18
N GLY A 76 27.68 4.31 -10.22
CA GLY A 76 28.18 3.27 -9.33
C GLY A 76 27.07 2.75 -8.42
N LEU A 77 27.29 1.59 -7.81
CA LEU A 77 26.28 0.86 -7.03
C LEU A 77 25.55 1.76 -6.03
N MET A 78 26.29 2.57 -5.27
CA MET A 78 25.70 3.38 -4.20
C MET A 78 24.95 4.59 -4.74
N ALA A 79 25.44 5.19 -5.84
CA ALA A 79 24.73 6.27 -6.53
C ALA A 79 23.41 5.78 -7.14
N SER A 80 23.39 4.59 -7.75
CA SER A 80 22.18 3.97 -8.30
C SER A 80 21.15 3.64 -7.21
N ILE A 81 21.60 3.10 -6.07
CA ILE A 81 20.72 2.84 -4.92
C ILE A 81 20.17 4.16 -4.34
N GLN A 82 21.01 5.20 -4.27
CA GLN A 82 20.59 6.51 -3.78
C GLN A 82 19.51 7.11 -4.67
N GLU A 83 19.67 7.06 -6.00
CA GLU A 83 18.66 7.58 -6.94
C GLU A 83 17.30 6.90 -6.78
N VAL A 84 17.30 5.57 -6.63
CA VAL A 84 16.07 4.81 -6.35
C VAL A 84 15.50 5.21 -4.99
N THR A 85 16.35 5.34 -3.97
CA THR A 85 15.91 5.71 -2.62
C THR A 85 15.30 7.11 -2.62
N ASP A 86 15.91 8.08 -3.29
CA ASP A 86 15.41 9.44 -3.40
C ASP A 86 14.07 9.46 -4.15
N ARG A 87 13.95 8.73 -5.26
CA ARG A 87 12.69 8.64 -6.02
C ARG A 87 11.50 8.14 -5.20
N TYR A 88 11.72 7.19 -4.29
CA TYR A 88 10.63 6.57 -3.53
C TYR A 88 10.47 7.14 -2.11
N ALA A 89 11.54 7.65 -1.50
CA ALA A 89 11.59 8.02 -0.09
C ALA A 89 12.11 9.45 0.16
N ALA A 90 12.35 10.27 -0.86
CA ALA A 90 12.74 11.66 -0.66
C ALA A 90 11.70 12.39 0.23
N THR A 91 12.19 12.91 1.35
CA THR A 91 11.39 13.64 2.35
C THR A 91 11.42 15.15 2.12
N THR A 92 12.33 15.61 1.27
CA THR A 92 12.62 17.02 0.99
C THR A 92 12.57 17.28 -0.52
N GLY A 93 12.16 18.49 -0.93
CA GLY A 93 12.02 18.88 -2.34
C GLY A 93 10.59 19.25 -2.73
N ALA A 94 10.44 19.77 -3.96
CA ALA A 94 9.14 20.14 -4.53
C ALA A 94 8.28 18.90 -4.86
N THR A 95 8.94 17.82 -5.29
CA THR A 95 8.33 16.50 -5.49
C THR A 95 8.80 15.59 -4.38
N LYS A 96 7.87 14.97 -3.65
CA LYS A 96 8.22 14.03 -2.58
C LYS A 96 8.38 12.63 -3.16
N GLY A 97 9.05 11.75 -2.42
CA GLY A 97 9.15 10.35 -2.80
C GLY A 97 7.77 9.71 -2.95
N ILE A 98 7.62 8.81 -3.91
CA ILE A 98 6.33 8.19 -4.26
C ILE A 98 5.62 7.58 -3.04
N LEU A 99 6.37 6.92 -2.13
CA LEU A 99 5.80 6.33 -0.92
C LEU A 99 5.38 7.40 0.10
N ILE A 100 6.10 8.52 0.15
CA ILE A 100 5.83 9.65 1.03
C ILE A 100 4.57 10.40 0.60
N GLU A 101 4.31 10.53 -0.70
CA GLU A 101 3.05 11.10 -1.22
C GLU A 101 1.86 10.18 -0.95
N LYS A 102 2.07 8.88 -1.04
CA LYS A 102 1.01 7.88 -0.95
C LYS A 102 0.59 7.58 0.49
N ALA A 103 1.55 7.32 1.38
CA ALA A 103 1.30 6.92 2.77
C ALA A 103 1.52 8.07 3.78
N GLY A 104 2.08 9.19 3.34
CA GLY A 104 2.55 10.22 4.24
C GLY A 104 3.87 9.87 4.91
N SER A 105 4.44 10.83 5.65
CA SER A 105 5.62 10.60 6.48
C SER A 105 5.71 11.61 7.61
N LYS A 106 6.07 11.13 8.80
CA LYS A 106 6.38 12.01 9.96
C LYS A 106 7.55 12.96 9.70
N TYR A 107 8.40 12.64 8.71
CA TYR A 107 9.52 13.46 8.29
C TYR A 107 9.13 14.46 7.18
N SER A 108 7.86 14.48 6.75
CA SER A 108 7.33 15.44 5.79
C SER A 108 5.99 15.99 6.28
N ALA A 109 6.02 17.10 7.03
CA ALA A 109 4.84 17.67 7.70
C ALA A 109 3.62 17.85 6.78
N ALA A 110 3.84 18.26 5.53
CA ALA A 110 2.75 18.45 4.58
C ALA A 110 2.11 17.15 4.07
N SER A 111 2.82 16.00 4.02
CA SER A 111 2.18 14.72 3.66
C SER A 111 1.85 13.83 4.85
N ALA A 112 2.31 14.18 6.06
CA ALA A 112 1.81 13.58 7.30
C ALA A 112 0.29 13.78 7.47
N LEU A 113 -0.24 14.91 7.00
CA LEU A 113 -1.66 15.29 7.16
C LEU A 113 -2.45 15.27 5.85
N ASN A 114 -1.79 15.18 4.70
CA ASN A 114 -2.44 15.18 3.39
C ASN A 114 -1.71 14.17 2.47
N ASN A 115 -2.29 12.99 2.35
CA ASN A 115 -1.76 11.91 1.54
C ASN A 115 -2.90 11.04 1.01
N THR A 116 -2.61 10.26 -0.03
CA THR A 116 -3.63 9.47 -0.73
C THR A 116 -4.31 8.44 0.18
N MET A 117 -3.60 7.89 1.18
CA MET A 117 -4.20 6.97 2.15
C MET A 117 -5.20 7.69 3.06
N GLN A 118 -4.89 8.90 3.50
CA GLN A 118 -5.80 9.73 4.30
C GLN A 118 -7.08 10.05 3.51
N ASP A 119 -6.95 10.53 2.26
CA ASP A 119 -8.12 10.83 1.40
C ASP A 119 -9.03 9.60 1.22
N LYS A 120 -8.42 8.42 1.10
CA LYS A 120 -9.13 7.14 0.97
C LYS A 120 -9.83 6.72 2.26
N LEU A 121 -9.22 6.97 3.42
CA LEU A 121 -9.85 6.71 4.70
C LEU A 121 -11.08 7.61 4.87
N GLU A 122 -10.96 8.88 4.50
CA GLU A 122 -12.07 9.84 4.53
C GLU A 122 -13.21 9.42 3.59
N ASP A 123 -12.92 9.01 2.36
CA ASP A 123 -13.95 8.50 1.44
C ASP A 123 -14.62 7.21 1.97
N LEU A 124 -13.85 6.31 2.59
CA LEU A 124 -14.41 5.11 3.23
C LEU A 124 -15.32 5.46 4.40
N ASP A 125 -14.94 6.42 5.25
CA ASP A 125 -15.76 6.90 6.36
C ASP A 125 -17.08 7.52 5.86
N GLU A 126 -17.03 8.32 4.78
CA GLU A 126 -18.24 8.84 4.14
C GLU A 126 -19.14 7.74 3.57
N GLN A 127 -18.55 6.71 2.94
CA GLN A 127 -19.29 5.56 2.48
C GLN A 127 -19.95 4.82 3.65
N ILE A 128 -19.22 4.57 4.74
CA ILE A 128 -19.75 3.92 5.95
C ILE A 128 -20.93 4.71 6.51
N ALA A 129 -20.81 6.03 6.65
CA ALA A 129 -21.89 6.89 7.13
C ALA A 129 -23.14 6.78 6.25
N ARG A 130 -22.99 6.85 4.92
CA ARG A 130 -24.10 6.67 3.97
C ARG A 130 -24.79 5.31 4.11
N TRP A 131 -24.02 4.24 4.33
CA TRP A 131 -24.56 2.90 4.55
C TRP A 131 -25.28 2.75 5.90
N GLN A 132 -24.76 3.39 6.95
CA GLN A 132 -25.41 3.45 8.26
C GLN A 132 -26.77 4.16 8.18
N ASP A 133 -26.84 5.31 7.53
CA ASP A 133 -28.11 6.04 7.31
C ASP A 133 -29.11 5.21 6.51
N LYS A 134 -28.65 4.54 5.45
CA LYS A 134 -29.49 3.66 4.65
C LYS A 134 -30.02 2.48 5.46
N MET A 135 -29.19 1.91 6.34
CA MET A 135 -29.60 0.84 7.24
C MET A 135 -30.64 1.33 8.25
N SER A 136 -30.43 2.50 8.87
CA SER A 136 -31.39 3.11 9.80
C SER A 136 -32.75 3.31 9.12
N ASN A 137 -32.77 3.91 7.93
CA ASN A 137 -33.99 4.10 7.15
C ASN A 137 -34.71 2.78 6.84
N LYS A 138 -33.97 1.69 6.60
CA LYS A 138 -34.56 0.36 6.39
C LYS A 138 -35.15 -0.20 7.68
N VAL A 139 -34.47 -0.04 8.81
CA VAL A 139 -34.98 -0.44 10.13
C VAL A 139 -36.28 0.30 10.44
N ASP A 140 -36.33 1.60 10.24
CA ASP A 140 -37.54 2.41 10.48
C ASP A 140 -38.69 1.98 9.57
N TYR A 141 -38.40 1.74 8.29
CA TYR A 141 -39.37 1.25 7.32
C TYR A 141 -39.98 -0.10 7.72
N TYR A 142 -39.15 -1.06 8.11
CA TYR A 142 -39.62 -2.39 8.53
C TYR A 142 -40.35 -2.35 9.87
N THR A 143 -39.90 -1.51 10.82
CA THR A 143 -40.60 -1.27 12.08
C THR A 143 -42.01 -0.74 11.83
N ASN A 144 -42.16 0.28 10.98
CA ASN A 144 -43.46 0.84 10.64
C ASN A 144 -44.39 -0.17 9.94
N LYS A 145 -43.84 -1.04 9.08
CA LYS A 145 -44.62 -2.14 8.48
C LYS A 145 -45.07 -3.15 9.53
N PHE A 146 -44.18 -3.51 10.45
CA PHE A 146 -44.50 -4.43 11.52
C PHE A 146 -45.62 -3.89 12.42
N THR A 147 -45.53 -2.63 12.85
CA THR A 147 -46.60 -1.99 13.64
C THR A 147 -47.93 -1.93 12.89
N GLN A 148 -47.92 -1.66 11.57
CA GLN A 148 -49.15 -1.73 10.76
C GLN A 148 -49.75 -3.13 10.71
N LEU A 149 -48.92 -4.17 10.60
CA LEU A 149 -49.36 -5.55 10.65
C LEU A 149 -49.94 -5.91 12.02
N GLU A 150 -49.37 -5.41 13.12
CA GLU A 150 -49.92 -5.59 14.47
C GLU A 150 -51.29 -4.93 14.63
N VAL A 151 -51.47 -3.70 14.13
CA VAL A 151 -52.77 -3.02 14.14
C VAL A 151 -53.81 -3.78 13.32
N LEU A 152 -53.42 -4.25 12.12
CA LEU A 152 -54.31 -5.03 11.25
C LEU A 152 -54.75 -6.34 11.91
N ILE A 153 -53.82 -7.07 12.56
CA ILE A 153 -54.14 -8.29 13.30
C ILE A 153 -55.11 -8.00 14.44
N ASN A 154 -54.92 -6.91 15.19
CA ASN A 154 -55.83 -6.51 16.26
C ASN A 154 -57.24 -6.18 15.73
N GLN A 155 -57.33 -5.47 14.60
CA GLN A 155 -58.61 -5.21 13.94
C GLN A 155 -59.28 -6.49 13.44
N MET A 156 -58.51 -7.39 12.82
CA MET A 156 -59.01 -8.68 12.35
C MET A 156 -59.49 -9.56 13.50
N ASN A 157 -58.80 -9.57 14.63
CA ASN A 157 -59.24 -10.30 15.83
C ASN A 157 -60.56 -9.74 16.36
N ALA A 158 -60.70 -8.41 16.47
CA ALA A 158 -61.95 -7.77 16.87
C ALA A 158 -63.10 -8.09 15.89
N GLN A 159 -62.82 -8.11 14.58
CA GLN A 159 -63.80 -8.47 13.55
C GLN A 159 -64.19 -9.96 13.61
N SER A 160 -63.22 -10.86 13.79
CA SER A 160 -63.44 -12.29 13.96
C SER A 160 -64.27 -12.58 15.21
N SER A 161 -63.98 -11.91 16.33
CA SER A 161 -64.79 -12.02 17.55
C SER A 161 -66.21 -11.49 17.37
N ALA A 162 -66.40 -10.39 16.64
CA ALA A 162 -67.73 -9.87 16.31
C ALA A 162 -68.52 -10.84 15.42
N LEU A 163 -67.89 -11.44 14.41
CA LEU A 163 -68.47 -12.50 13.57
C LEU A 163 -68.80 -13.74 14.40
N ALA A 164 -67.90 -14.21 15.24
CA ALA A 164 -68.11 -15.36 16.11
C ALA A 164 -69.26 -15.13 17.12
N GLY A 165 -69.39 -13.92 17.65
CA GLY A 165 -70.52 -13.52 18.50
C GLY A 165 -71.86 -13.46 17.76
N LEU A 166 -71.84 -13.12 16.46
CA LEU A 166 -73.02 -13.12 15.59
C LEU A 166 -73.41 -14.54 15.14
N THR A 167 -72.44 -15.43 14.92
CA THR A 167 -72.67 -16.82 14.48
C THR A 167 -72.89 -17.80 15.63
N GLY A 168 -72.47 -17.46 16.86
CA GLY A 168 -72.68 -18.27 18.06
C GLY A 168 -73.97 -17.96 18.84
N GLY A 169 -74.81 -17.05 18.31
CA GLY A 169 -76.08 -16.62 18.91
C GLY A 169 -77.34 -17.27 18.32
N TYR A 170 -77.21 -18.39 17.59
CA TYR A 170 -78.33 -19.18 17.05
C TYR A 170 -78.26 -20.63 17.54
#